data_AF-A0A238Z9T0-F1
#
_entry.id   AF-A0A238Z9T0-F1
#
_cell.length_a   1.000
_cell.length_b   1.000
_cell.length_c   1.000
_cell.angle_alpha   90.00
_cell.angle_beta   90.00
_cell.angle_gamma   90.00
#
_symmetry.space_group_name_H-M   'P 1'
#
loop_
_entity.id
_entity.type
_entity.pdbx_description
1 polymer ?
#
loop_
_entity_poly.entity_id
_entity_poly.type
_entity_poly.pdbx_seq_one_letter_code
_entity_poly.pdbx_strand_id
1 'polypeptide(L)'
;MIDQAEQWRPDAAVVGWAAGCTCGWRGTPWTRVPAELADPAARRLATAGPWADLEAAEEHRVMTEWRRHIAGWQALEDVEAAAARQAAAARALDQAVRAALAAGASWADIGRVTGLTGRSAAERWSARG
;
A
#
# COMPACT_ATOMS: atom_id res chain seq x y z
N MET A 1 -14.07 -1.82 -18.70
CA MET A 1 -13.77 -0.38 -18.63
C MET A 1 -15.12 0.31 -18.62
N ILE A 2 -15.62 0.72 -17.45
CA ILE A 2 -16.88 1.46 -17.39
C ILE A 2 -16.51 2.92 -17.63
N ASP A 3 -16.83 3.40 -18.82
CA ASP A 3 -16.80 4.81 -19.19
C ASP A 3 -17.96 5.52 -18.48
N GLN A 4 -17.81 5.76 -17.16
CA GLN A 4 -18.72 6.67 -16.46
C GLN A 4 -18.24 8.08 -16.79
N ALA A 5 -18.84 8.69 -17.82
CA ALA A 5 -18.63 10.10 -18.11
C ALA A 5 -18.79 10.90 -16.80
N GLU A 6 -17.75 11.63 -16.43
CA GLU A 6 -17.72 12.46 -15.23
C GLU A 6 -18.82 13.52 -15.35
N GLN A 7 -19.92 13.31 -14.63
CA GLN A 7 -21.10 14.15 -14.74
C GLN A 7 -21.18 15.04 -13.52
N TRP A 8 -20.86 16.32 -13.73
CA TRP A 8 -20.98 17.35 -12.70
C TRP A 8 -22.44 17.54 -12.31
N ARG A 9 -22.71 17.37 -11.02
CA ARG A 9 -24.00 17.66 -10.41
C ARG A 9 -23.82 18.84 -9.44
N PRO A 10 -24.81 19.74 -9.32
CA PRO A 10 -24.74 20.79 -8.31
C PRO A 10 -24.70 20.16 -6.91
N ASP A 11 -24.01 20.77 -5.96
CA ASP A 11 -23.90 20.27 -4.58
C ASP A 11 -25.25 20.02 -3.93
N ALA A 12 -26.25 20.86 -4.23
CA ALA A 12 -27.62 20.70 -3.74
C ALA A 12 -28.28 19.38 -4.19
N ALA A 13 -27.81 18.76 -5.27
CA ALA A 13 -28.29 17.46 -5.74
C ALA A 13 -27.55 16.27 -5.09
N VAL A 14 -26.48 16.52 -4.31
CA VAL A 14 -25.75 15.46 -3.62
C VAL A 14 -26.53 15.04 -2.38
N VAL A 15 -27.05 13.81 -2.41
CA VAL A 15 -27.84 13.21 -1.33
C VAL A 15 -27.01 12.39 -0.34
N GLY A 16 -25.71 12.22 -0.59
CA GLY A 16 -24.87 11.35 0.21
C GLY A 16 -23.55 10.94 -0.44
N TRP A 17 -22.85 10.02 0.21
CA TRP A 17 -21.51 9.55 -0.19
C TRP A 17 -21.40 8.04 -0.04
N ALA A 18 -20.59 7.39 -0.87
CA ALA A 18 -20.19 6.01 -0.68
C ALA A 18 -18.74 5.86 -1.14
N ALA A 19 -17.93 5.11 -0.39
CA ALA A 19 -16.60 4.79 -0.86
C ALA A 19 -16.69 3.84 -2.07
N GLY A 20 -15.85 4.06 -3.08
CA GLY A 20 -15.78 3.21 -4.27
C GLY A 20 -14.36 2.68 -4.47
N CYS A 21 -14.25 1.49 -5.03
CA CYS A 21 -12.98 0.93 -5.48
C CYS A 21 -13.04 0.66 -6.99
N THR A 22 -11.92 0.84 -7.68
CA THR A 22 -11.79 0.59 -9.13
C THR A 22 -12.02 -0.88 -9.50
N CYS A 23 -11.95 -1.80 -8.54
CA CYS A 23 -12.35 -3.21 -8.73
C CYS A 23 -13.87 -3.42 -8.88
N GLY A 24 -14.67 -2.36 -8.75
CA GLY A 24 -16.13 -2.40 -8.82
C GLY A 24 -16.83 -2.50 -7.46
N TRP A 25 -16.08 -2.70 -6.37
CA TRP A 25 -16.65 -2.68 -5.02
C TRP A 25 -17.16 -1.28 -4.65
N ARG A 26 -18.31 -1.24 -3.97
CA ARG A 26 -18.88 -0.04 -3.38
C ARG A 26 -19.22 -0.29 -1.92
N GLY A 27 -18.87 0.67 -1.07
CA GLY A 27 -19.25 0.67 0.34
C GLY A 27 -20.73 0.96 0.53
N THR A 28 -21.19 0.83 1.76
CA THR A 28 -22.58 1.16 2.09
C THR A 28 -22.78 2.67 1.94
N PRO A 29 -23.90 3.16 1.38
CA PRO A 29 -24.12 4.60 1.28
C PRO A 29 -24.24 5.29 2.65
N TRP A 30 -23.83 6.55 2.68
CA TRP A 30 -24.07 7.53 3.73
C TRP A 30 -25.06 8.57 3.21
N THR A 31 -25.93 9.07 4.07
CA THR A 31 -26.95 10.05 3.72
C THR A 31 -26.52 11.45 4.16
N ARG A 32 -26.63 12.44 3.27
CA ARG A 32 -26.47 13.86 3.61
C ARG A 32 -27.73 14.35 4.29
N VAL A 33 -27.57 14.97 5.45
CA VAL A 33 -28.66 15.52 6.25
C VAL A 33 -28.28 16.90 6.79
N PRO A 34 -29.26 17.73 7.21
CA PRO A 34 -29.00 18.91 8.03
C PRO A 34 -28.23 18.57 9.32
N ALA A 35 -27.49 19.54 9.86
CA ALA A 35 -26.60 19.35 11.01
C ALA A 35 -27.33 18.82 12.26
N GLU A 36 -28.56 19.25 12.48
CA GLU A 36 -29.42 18.83 13.59
C GLU A 36 -29.89 17.37 13.51
N LEU A 37 -29.77 16.74 12.34
CA LEU A 37 -30.13 15.34 12.09
C LEU A 37 -28.91 14.43 11.90
N ALA A 38 -27.69 14.98 12.05
CA ALA A 38 -26.46 14.23 11.88
C ALA A 38 -26.36 13.12 12.95
N ASP A 39 -26.18 11.89 12.48
CA ASP A 39 -26.03 10.71 13.30
C ASP A 39 -25.06 9.75 12.58
N PRO A 40 -23.76 9.82 12.90
CA PRO A 40 -22.76 8.96 12.28
C PRO A 40 -23.03 7.47 12.51
N ALA A 41 -23.69 7.08 13.61
CA ALA A 41 -24.04 5.69 13.87
C ALA A 41 -25.14 5.19 12.93
N ALA A 42 -26.07 6.06 12.55
CA ALA A 42 -27.10 5.80 11.53
C ALA A 42 -26.66 6.14 10.09
N ARG A 43 -25.36 6.38 9.87
CA ARG A 43 -24.77 6.79 8.57
C ARG A 43 -25.34 8.08 7.99
N ARG A 44 -25.65 9.04 8.85
CA ARG A 44 -26.15 10.37 8.48
C ARG A 44 -25.10 11.42 8.78
N LEU A 45 -24.65 12.15 7.78
CA LEU A 45 -23.61 13.17 7.91
C LEU A 45 -24.13 14.52 7.42
N ALA A 46 -23.63 15.58 8.03
CA ALA A 46 -23.86 16.95 7.59
C ALA A 46 -22.57 17.55 7.03
N THR A 47 -22.70 18.56 6.19
CA THR A 47 -21.59 19.39 5.71
C THR A 47 -21.64 20.73 6.43
N ALA A 48 -20.49 21.30 6.77
CA ALA A 48 -20.42 22.60 7.47
C ALA A 48 -20.75 23.80 6.56
N GLY A 49 -20.68 23.60 5.24
CA GLY A 49 -20.91 24.64 4.24
C GLY A 49 -21.91 24.25 3.15
N PRO A 50 -22.11 25.14 2.15
CA PRO A 50 -23.02 24.89 1.03
C PRO A 50 -22.56 23.74 0.12
N TRP A 51 -21.25 23.47 0.14
CA TRP A 51 -20.60 22.43 -0.64
C TRP A 51 -20.86 21.04 -0.06
N ALA A 52 -20.83 20.03 -0.93
CA ALA A 52 -21.00 18.62 -0.58
C ALA A 52 -19.70 17.95 -0.10
N ASP A 53 -18.65 18.75 0.12
CA ASP A 53 -17.38 18.25 0.65
C ASP A 53 -17.54 17.81 2.11
N LEU A 54 -16.99 16.65 2.40
CA LEU A 54 -16.90 16.14 3.76
C LEU A 54 -15.71 16.78 4.46
N GLU A 55 -15.88 17.11 5.73
CA GLU A 55 -14.76 17.40 6.61
C GLU A 55 -13.92 16.13 6.81
N ALA A 56 -12.63 16.31 7.15
CA ALA A 56 -11.66 15.20 7.18
C ALA A 56 -12.06 14.01 8.07
N ALA A 57 -12.78 14.28 9.18
CA ALA A 57 -13.25 13.23 10.09
C ALA A 57 -14.36 12.39 9.45
N GLU A 58 -15.31 13.03 8.77
CA GLU A 58 -16.40 12.40 8.03
C GLU A 58 -15.89 11.63 6.83
N GLU A 59 -14.96 12.20 6.06
CA GLU A 59 -14.29 11.50 4.96
C GLU A 59 -13.61 10.23 5.48
N HIS A 60 -12.89 10.33 6.60
CA HIS A 60 -12.25 9.17 7.21
C HIS A 60 -13.26 8.07 7.58
N ARG A 61 -14.45 8.43 8.08
CA ARG A 61 -15.54 7.49 8.37
C ARG A 61 -16.04 6.80 7.10
N VAL A 62 -16.33 7.57 6.05
CA VAL A 62 -16.77 7.01 4.75
C VAL A 62 -15.72 6.05 4.19
N MET A 63 -14.44 6.40 4.29
CA MET A 63 -13.32 5.61 3.77
C MET A 63 -12.95 4.40 4.62
N THR A 64 -13.49 4.24 5.84
CA THR A 64 -13.17 3.10 6.72
C THR A 64 -13.51 1.75 6.08
N GLU A 65 -14.68 1.65 5.44
CA GLU A 65 -15.07 0.40 4.76
C GLU A 65 -14.16 0.09 3.57
N TRP A 66 -13.74 1.12 2.82
CA TRP A 66 -12.80 0.96 1.72
C TRP A 66 -11.42 0.50 2.22
N ARG A 67 -10.89 1.09 3.30
CA ARG A 67 -9.62 0.66 3.89
C ARG A 67 -9.66 -0.80 4.32
N ARG A 68 -10.79 -1.26 4.89
CA ARG A 68 -10.98 -2.67 5.22
C ARG A 68 -11.04 -3.54 3.97
N HIS A 69 -11.74 -3.09 2.93
CA HIS A 69 -11.84 -3.79 1.66
C HIS A 69 -10.47 -3.97 1.00
N ILE A 70 -9.62 -2.93 1.01
CA ILE A 70 -8.29 -2.99 0.38
C ILE A 70 -7.20 -3.62 1.25
N ALA A 71 -7.46 -3.88 2.52
CA ALA A 71 -6.43 -4.31 3.48
C ALA A 71 -5.65 -5.56 3.03
N GLY A 72 -6.33 -6.52 2.39
CA GLY A 72 -5.68 -7.72 1.86
C GLY A 72 -4.70 -7.42 0.72
N TRP A 73 -5.07 -6.55 -0.22
CA TRP A 73 -4.18 -6.13 -1.30
C TRP A 73 -3.05 -5.24 -0.79
N GLN A 74 -3.35 -4.31 0.12
CA GLN A 74 -2.32 -3.46 0.72
C GLN A 74 -1.23 -4.29 1.44
N ALA A 75 -1.63 -5.35 2.15
CA ALA A 75 -0.67 -6.24 2.79
C ALA A 75 0.22 -6.98 1.77
N LEU A 76 -0.30 -7.29 0.58
CA LEU A 76 0.50 -7.88 -0.49
C LEU A 76 1.48 -6.87 -1.10
N GLU A 77 1.09 -5.60 -1.27
CA GLU A 77 2.01 -4.54 -1.72
C GLU A 77 3.19 -4.38 -0.76
N ASP A 78 2.95 -4.45 0.55
CA ASP A 78 4.01 -4.41 1.57
C ASP A 78 4.96 -5.61 1.46
N VAL A 79 4.42 -6.80 1.19
CA VAL A 79 5.19 -8.02 0.94
C VAL A 79 6.00 -7.91 -0.35
N GLU A 80 5.42 -7.42 -1.44
CA GLU A 80 6.12 -7.19 -2.71
C GLU A 80 7.25 -6.18 -2.55
N ALA A 81 7.01 -5.08 -1.85
CA ALA A 81 8.02 -4.08 -1.54
C ALA A 81 9.16 -4.68 -0.69
N ALA A 82 8.83 -5.52 0.30
CA ALA A 82 9.83 -6.22 1.10
C ALA A 82 10.65 -7.22 0.26
N ALA A 83 9.99 -8.01 -0.58
CA ALA A 83 10.65 -8.95 -1.49
C ALA A 83 11.58 -8.24 -2.48
N ALA A 84 11.15 -7.10 -3.03
CA ALA A 84 11.97 -6.28 -3.91
C ALA A 84 13.23 -5.76 -3.19
N ARG A 85 13.09 -5.26 -1.96
CA ARG A 85 14.23 -4.85 -1.12
C ARG A 85 15.18 -6.01 -0.82
N GLN A 86 14.65 -7.18 -0.48
CA GLN A 86 15.45 -8.38 -0.24
C GLN A 86 16.24 -8.80 -1.49
N ALA A 87 15.59 -8.80 -2.67
CA ALA A 87 16.25 -9.14 -3.92
C ALA A 87 17.34 -8.13 -4.29
N ALA A 88 17.11 -6.84 -4.06
CA ALA A 88 18.11 -5.79 -4.27
C ALA A 88 19.32 -5.97 -3.33
N ALA A 89 19.07 -6.21 -2.04
CA ALA A 89 20.13 -6.45 -1.06
C ALA A 89 20.95 -7.71 -1.41
N ALA A 90 20.29 -8.79 -1.86
CA ALA A 90 20.98 -10.00 -2.31
C ALA A 90 21.90 -9.73 -3.51
N ARG A 91 21.43 -8.97 -4.51
CA ARG A 91 22.26 -8.56 -5.66
C ARG A 91 23.43 -7.66 -5.25
N ALA A 92 23.23 -6.76 -4.28
CA ALA A 92 24.29 -5.92 -3.75
C ALA A 92 25.36 -6.75 -3.02
N LEU A 93 24.94 -7.74 -2.23
CA LEU A 93 25.84 -8.67 -1.56
C LEU A 93 26.65 -9.51 -2.56
N ASP A 94 26.00 -10.04 -3.60
CA ASP A 94 26.68 -10.80 -4.67
C ASP A 94 27.75 -9.93 -5.38
N GLN A 95 27.47 -8.64 -5.59
CA GLN A 95 28.44 -7.70 -6.15
C GLN A 95 29.60 -7.42 -5.19
N ALA A 96 29.32 -7.19 -3.90
CA ALA A 96 30.34 -6.93 -2.89
C ALA A 96 31.29 -8.14 -2.71
N VAL A 97 30.76 -9.37 -2.75
CA VAL A 97 31.55 -10.60 -2.71
C VAL A 97 32.49 -10.68 -3.92
N ARG A 98 31.97 -10.43 -5.14
CA ARG A 98 32.82 -10.42 -6.35
C ARG A 98 33.93 -9.37 -6.27
N ALA A 99 33.62 -8.17 -5.79
CA ALA A 99 34.61 -7.12 -5.60
C ALA A 99 35.68 -7.51 -4.56
N ALA A 100 35.27 -8.15 -3.44
CA ALA A 100 36.20 -8.62 -2.42
C ALA A 100 37.15 -9.71 -2.96
N LEU A 101 36.63 -10.67 -3.74
CA LEU A 101 37.46 -11.69 -4.41
C LEU A 101 38.45 -11.06 -5.38
N ALA A 102 38.01 -10.10 -6.19
CA ALA A 102 38.89 -9.37 -7.12
C ALA A 102 39.98 -8.58 -6.39
N ALA A 103 39.71 -8.13 -5.16
CA ALA A 103 40.68 -7.50 -4.27
C ALA A 103 41.56 -8.51 -3.49
N GLY A 104 41.37 -9.82 -3.69
CA GLY A 104 42.20 -10.88 -3.09
C GLY A 104 41.68 -11.46 -1.78
N ALA A 105 40.45 -11.14 -1.35
CA ALA A 105 39.86 -11.78 -0.17
C ALA A 105 39.67 -13.28 -0.37
N SER A 106 39.90 -14.07 0.68
CA SER A 106 39.67 -15.51 0.63
C SER A 106 38.20 -15.87 0.90
N TRP A 107 37.77 -17.06 0.48
CA TRP A 107 36.45 -17.59 0.86
C TRP A 107 36.25 -17.70 2.37
N ALA A 108 37.32 -17.96 3.12
CA ALA A 108 37.26 -17.99 4.59
C ALA A 108 36.96 -16.61 5.17
N ASP A 109 37.55 -15.54 4.62
CA ASP A 109 37.28 -14.17 5.05
C ASP A 109 35.85 -13.75 4.73
N ILE A 110 35.38 -14.07 3.52
CA ILE A 110 34.01 -13.80 3.07
C ILE A 110 33.01 -14.57 3.94
N GLY A 111 33.27 -15.84 4.23
CA GLY A 111 32.47 -16.64 5.14
C GLY A 111 32.36 -15.98 6.52
N ARG A 112 33.49 -15.62 7.12
CA ARG A 112 33.55 -14.97 8.44
C ARG A 112 32.69 -13.69 8.51
N VAL A 113 32.78 -12.80 7.51
CA VAL A 113 32.01 -11.53 7.54
C VAL A 113 30.54 -11.68 7.18
N THR A 114 30.15 -12.79 6.54
CA THR A 114 28.75 -13.09 6.18
C THR A 114 28.07 -14.06 7.15
N GLY A 115 28.79 -14.54 8.17
CA GLY A 115 28.29 -15.55 9.12
C GLY A 115 28.21 -16.97 8.54
N LEU A 116 28.88 -17.22 7.40
CA LEU A 116 28.95 -18.52 6.74
C LEU A 116 30.30 -19.20 7.00
N THR A 117 30.38 -20.50 6.75
CA THR A 117 31.69 -21.14 6.60
C THR A 117 32.28 -20.77 5.24
N GLY A 118 33.62 -20.81 5.10
CA GLY A 118 34.26 -20.56 3.82
C GLY A 118 33.82 -21.53 2.71
N ARG A 119 33.53 -22.79 3.06
CA ARG A 119 32.98 -23.78 2.12
C ARG A 119 31.58 -23.37 1.65
N SER A 120 30.69 -23.00 2.57
CA SER A 120 29.32 -22.56 2.23
C SER A 120 29.31 -21.26 1.41
N ALA A 121 30.25 -20.34 1.70
CA ALA A 121 30.44 -19.13 0.89
C ALA A 121 30.88 -19.48 -0.54
N ALA A 122 31.87 -20.37 -0.68
CA ALA A 122 32.33 -20.84 -1.99
C ALA A 122 31.19 -21.54 -2.75
N GLU A 123 30.45 -22.47 -2.13
CA GLU A 123 29.31 -23.13 -2.77
C GLU A 123 28.24 -22.14 -3.26
N ARG A 124 27.91 -21.13 -2.44
CA ARG A 124 26.90 -20.12 -2.77
C ARG A 124 27.30 -19.24 -3.95
N TRP A 125 28.55 -18.76 -3.96
CA TRP A 125 28.98 -17.70 -4.88
C TRP A 125 29.87 -18.17 -6.03
N SER A 126 30.46 -19.37 -5.96
CA SER A 126 31.26 -19.91 -7.09
C SER A 126 30.39 -20.40 -8.24
N ALA A 127 29.15 -20.81 -7.98
CA ALA A 127 28.21 -21.26 -9.02
C ALA A 127 27.53 -20.12 -9.79
N ARG A 128 27.78 -18.86 -9.41
CA ARG A 128 27.17 -17.64 -9.98
C ARG A 128 28.19 -16.75 -10.72
N GLY A 129 29.40 -17.26 -10.94
CA GLY A 129 30.50 -16.62 -11.67
C GLY A 129 30.45 -16.92 -13.15
#